data_AF-A0A0N1EJ39-F1
#
_entry.id   AF-A0A0N1EJ39-F1
#
_cell.length_a   1.000
_cell.length_b   1.000
_cell.length_c   1.000
_cell.angle_alpha   90.00
_cell.angle_beta   90.00
_cell.angle_gamma   90.00
#
_symmetry.space_group_name_H-M   'P 1'
#
loop_
_entity.id
_entity.type
_entity.pdbx_description
1 polymer ?
#
loop_
_entity_poly.entity_id
_entity_poly.type
_entity_poly.pdbx_seq_one_letter_code
_entity_poly.pdbx_strand_id
1 'polypeptide(L)'
;MNKPTNKPLTYNRFRAYLRIKLKNKSFSKTRVFLIIAFYILCSLTLFLLPNDVLTQYPYLKYFTDFMDFIPAIKQMEIKTYAPEMCKLYASYMFVVGVVCFWFLLKEFFVWVAKYTLHPNVGKNVNFKALEKIKKHPIKLVALLIFVYIACLWGLWLFLSGWTIGHSKYRSSDEYFIYTISEMLYYVIWQMGAMFFVAIAWMIILGFGYLEMYKYYMKRKNNG
;
A
#
# COMPACT_ATOMS: atom_id res chain seq x y z
N MET A 1 41.52 1.30 -27.40
CA MET A 1 40.48 1.36 -26.34
C MET A 1 39.40 0.34 -26.66
N ASN A 2 39.34 -0.79 -25.93
CA ASN A 2 38.28 -1.78 -26.13
C ASN A 2 36.97 -1.26 -25.52
N LYS A 3 35.98 -1.00 -26.38
CA LYS A 3 34.60 -0.71 -25.99
C LYS A 3 34.11 -1.89 -25.15
N PRO A 4 33.61 -1.71 -23.91
CA PRO A 4 33.11 -2.82 -23.13
C PRO A 4 31.93 -3.45 -23.88
N THR A 5 32.17 -4.65 -24.42
CA THR A 5 31.13 -5.45 -25.04
C THR A 5 30.20 -5.90 -23.92
N ASN A 6 29.02 -5.27 -23.84
CA ASN A 6 27.96 -5.65 -22.92
C ASN A 6 27.50 -7.07 -23.27
N LYS A 7 28.17 -8.07 -22.67
CA LYS A 7 27.75 -9.46 -22.74
C LYS A 7 26.33 -9.55 -22.17
N PRO A 8 25.42 -10.30 -22.81
CA PRO A 8 24.01 -10.35 -22.43
C PRO A 8 23.85 -10.75 -20.96
N LEU A 9 22.90 -10.11 -20.29
CA LEU A 9 22.67 -10.27 -18.86
C LEU A 9 22.05 -11.64 -18.58
N THR A 10 22.89 -12.67 -18.38
CA THR A 10 22.41 -14.01 -17.99
C THR A 10 21.83 -13.99 -16.57
N TYR A 11 20.82 -14.81 -16.28
CA TYR A 11 20.18 -14.91 -14.96
C TYR A 11 21.18 -15.01 -13.79
N ASN A 12 22.24 -15.80 -13.96
CA ASN A 12 23.28 -15.97 -12.93
C ASN A 12 24.08 -14.68 -12.66
N ARG A 13 24.34 -13.86 -13.69
CA ARG A 13 25.02 -12.57 -13.55
C ARG A 13 24.13 -11.52 -12.89
N PHE A 14 22.85 -11.47 -13.27
CA PHE A 14 21.88 -10.60 -12.62
C PHE A 14 21.71 -10.95 -11.13
N ARG A 15 21.63 -12.24 -10.80
CA ARG A 15 21.57 -12.73 -9.42
C ARG A 15 22.82 -12.33 -8.60
N ALA A 16 24.00 -12.45 -9.18
CA ALA A 16 25.26 -12.04 -8.54
C ALA A 16 25.32 -10.52 -8.32
N TYR A 17 24.92 -9.72 -9.32
CA TYR A 17 24.81 -8.27 -9.22
C TYR A 17 23.85 -7.86 -8.09
N LEU A 18 22.66 -8.46 -8.02
CA LEU A 18 21.68 -8.19 -6.97
C LEU A 18 22.22 -8.53 -5.58
N ARG A 19 22.93 -9.65 -5.40
CA ARG A 19 23.58 -9.98 -4.12
C ARG A 19 24.56 -8.90 -3.67
N ILE A 20 25.41 -8.43 -4.57
CA ILE A 20 26.40 -7.38 -4.26
C ILE A 20 25.69 -6.08 -3.91
N LYS A 21 24.70 -5.66 -4.71
CA LYS A 21 23.95 -4.41 -4.50
C LYS A 21 23.10 -4.44 -3.22
N LEU A 22 22.55 -5.59 -2.86
CA LEU A 22 21.74 -5.79 -1.66
C LEU A 22 22.56 -6.17 -0.42
N LYS A 23 23.86 -6.46 -0.55
CA LYS A 23 24.74 -6.82 0.58
C LYS A 23 24.72 -5.75 1.67
N ASN A 24 24.79 -4.48 1.27
CA ASN A 24 24.85 -3.34 2.19
C ASN A 24 23.47 -2.70 2.44
N LYS A 25 22.41 -3.14 1.76
CA LYS A 25 21.04 -2.70 2.05
C LYS A 25 20.40 -3.64 3.06
N SER A 26 20.05 -3.09 4.21
CA SER A 26 19.20 -3.76 5.19
C SER A 26 17.78 -3.22 5.08
N PHE A 27 16.82 -4.14 5.18
CA PHE A 27 15.46 -3.77 5.58
C PHE A 27 15.54 -3.19 6.98
N SER A 28 15.05 -1.96 7.15
CA SER A 28 15.08 -1.28 8.44
C SER A 28 13.67 -1.14 8.98
N LYS A 29 13.42 -1.76 10.14
CA LYS A 29 12.16 -1.55 10.89
C LYS A 29 11.95 -0.08 11.22
N THR A 30 13.04 0.65 11.50
CA THR A 30 13.02 2.09 11.77
C THR A 30 12.52 2.87 10.56
N ARG A 31 12.93 2.54 9.33
CA ARG A 31 12.45 3.24 8.12
C ARG A 31 10.96 2.99 7.89
N VAL A 32 10.49 1.76 8.07
CA VAL A 32 9.05 1.44 7.97
C VAL A 32 8.26 2.24 9.00
N PHE A 33 8.74 2.30 10.25
CA PHE A 33 8.13 3.11 11.30
C PHE A 33 8.11 4.60 10.93
N LEU A 34 9.22 5.13 10.40
CA LEU A 34 9.29 6.53 9.95
C LEU A 34 8.31 6.84 8.82
N ILE A 35 8.08 5.91 7.88
CA ILE A 35 7.10 6.11 6.80
C ILE A 35 5.67 6.16 7.38
N ILE A 36 5.35 5.28 8.33
CA ILE A 36 4.03 5.28 8.99
C ILE A 36 3.85 6.55 9.83
N ALA A 37 4.88 6.93 10.61
CA ALA A 37 4.86 8.17 11.38
C ALA A 37 4.72 9.40 10.49
N PHE A 38 5.40 9.41 9.33
CA PHE A 38 5.28 10.46 8.33
C PHE A 38 3.86 10.54 7.76
N TYR A 39 3.22 9.40 7.45
CA TYR A 39 1.82 9.37 7.02
C TYR A 39 0.88 9.96 8.07
N ILE A 40 1.07 9.60 9.35
CA ILE A 40 0.28 10.14 10.47
C ILE A 40 0.50 11.66 10.61
N LEU A 41 1.74 12.12 10.53
CA LEU A 41 2.07 13.55 10.57
C LEU A 41 1.39 14.32 9.43
N CYS A 42 1.47 13.81 8.20
CA CYS A 42 0.77 14.41 7.06
C CYS A 42 -0.75 14.37 7.21
N SER A 43 -1.32 13.35 7.86
CA SER A 43 -2.75 13.34 8.18
C SER A 43 -3.11 14.42 9.19
N LEU A 44 -2.23 14.73 10.14
CA LEU A 44 -2.45 15.76 11.15
C LEU A 44 -2.38 17.17 10.55
N THR A 45 -1.60 17.39 9.49
CA THR A 45 -1.54 18.72 8.84
C THR A 45 -2.87 19.15 8.22
N LEU A 46 -3.78 18.21 7.92
CA LEU A 46 -5.14 18.55 7.46
C LEU A 46 -5.91 19.40 8.48
N PHE A 47 -5.68 19.18 9.78
CA PHE A 47 -6.33 19.97 10.83
C PHE A 47 -5.78 21.40 10.93
N LEU A 48 -4.61 21.66 10.33
CA LEU A 48 -3.94 22.96 10.34
C LEU A 48 -4.20 23.75 9.04
N LEU A 49 -4.86 23.15 8.04
CA LEU A 49 -5.15 23.84 6.78
C LEU A 49 -6.27 24.88 6.99
N PRO A 50 -6.06 26.15 6.59
CA PRO A 50 -7.11 27.15 6.65
C PRO A 50 -8.25 26.83 5.67
N ASN A 51 -9.46 27.32 5.95
CA ASN A 51 -10.61 27.06 5.09
C ASN A 51 -10.53 27.78 3.73
N ASP A 52 -9.69 28.81 3.63
CA ASP A 52 -9.53 29.66 2.44
C ASP A 52 -8.34 29.28 1.56
N VAL A 53 -7.85 28.04 1.65
CA VAL A 53 -6.66 27.61 0.88
C VAL A 53 -6.89 27.71 -0.64
N LEU A 54 -8.08 27.36 -1.12
CA LEU A 54 -8.40 27.39 -2.55
C LEU A 54 -8.55 28.81 -3.11
N THR A 55 -8.92 29.78 -2.28
CA THR A 55 -9.00 31.19 -2.70
C THR A 55 -7.61 31.82 -2.73
N GLN A 56 -6.71 31.42 -1.82
CA GLN A 56 -5.32 31.86 -1.82
C GLN A 56 -4.49 31.20 -2.93
N TYR A 57 -4.78 29.94 -3.26
CA TYR A 57 -4.01 29.12 -4.20
C TYR A 57 -4.92 28.48 -5.26
N PRO A 58 -5.39 29.25 -6.25
CA PRO A 58 -6.37 28.79 -7.23
C PRO A 58 -5.87 27.64 -8.12
N TYR A 59 -4.55 27.49 -8.28
CA TYR A 59 -3.98 26.38 -9.05
C TYR A 59 -4.25 25.01 -8.42
N LEU A 60 -4.50 24.94 -7.10
CA LEU A 60 -4.88 23.69 -6.44
C LEU A 60 -6.20 23.15 -6.97
N LYS A 61 -7.06 24.02 -7.51
CA LYS A 61 -8.33 23.63 -8.12
C LYS A 61 -8.12 22.72 -9.33
N TYR A 62 -7.18 23.06 -10.23
CA TYR A 62 -6.84 22.20 -11.35
C TYR A 62 -6.32 20.83 -10.90
N PHE A 63 -5.58 20.79 -9.79
CA PHE A 63 -5.11 19.53 -9.20
C PHE A 63 -6.28 18.71 -8.64
N THR A 64 -7.20 19.33 -7.90
CA THR A 64 -8.36 18.61 -7.35
C THR A 64 -9.32 18.12 -8.43
N ASP A 65 -9.51 18.91 -9.49
CA ASP A 65 -10.36 18.53 -10.63
C ASP A 65 -9.72 17.40 -11.43
N PHE A 66 -8.39 17.39 -11.56
CA PHE A 66 -7.68 16.23 -12.12
C PHE A 66 -7.99 14.97 -11.32
N MET A 67 -8.05 15.05 -9.99
CA MET A 67 -8.27 13.89 -9.10
C MET A 67 -9.70 13.31 -9.14
N ASP A 68 -10.64 13.96 -9.84
CA ASP A 68 -12.01 13.46 -10.05
C ASP A 68 -12.08 12.13 -10.82
N PHE A 69 -10.97 11.67 -11.43
CA PHE A 69 -10.89 10.32 -12.00
C PHE A 69 -11.08 9.23 -10.95
N ILE A 70 -10.87 9.53 -9.66
CA ILE A 70 -11.06 8.60 -8.55
C ILE A 70 -12.52 8.67 -8.08
N PRO A 71 -13.33 7.62 -8.29
CA PRO A 71 -14.75 7.66 -7.95
C PRO A 71 -15.03 7.97 -6.49
N ALA A 72 -14.19 7.49 -5.56
CA ALA A 72 -14.31 7.78 -4.15
C ALA A 72 -14.20 9.27 -3.82
N ILE A 73 -13.31 10.01 -4.49
CA ILE A 73 -13.16 11.46 -4.27
C ILE A 73 -14.41 12.19 -4.74
N LYS A 74 -14.87 11.84 -5.95
CA LYS A 74 -16.10 12.38 -6.54
C LYS A 74 -17.34 12.06 -5.70
N GLN A 75 -17.40 10.87 -5.09
CA GLN A 75 -18.49 10.54 -4.18
C GLN A 75 -18.45 11.35 -2.87
N MET A 76 -17.26 11.60 -2.31
CA MET A 76 -17.14 12.45 -1.11
C MET A 76 -17.54 13.90 -1.40
N GLU A 77 -17.16 14.42 -2.57
CA GLU A 77 -17.58 15.74 -3.06
C GLU A 77 -19.11 15.89 -3.07
N ILE A 78 -19.82 14.98 -3.76
CA ILE A 78 -21.27 15.07 -3.95
C ILE A 78 -22.02 14.98 -2.61
N LYS A 79 -21.44 14.34 -1.60
CA LYS A 79 -22.08 14.03 -0.31
C LYS A 79 -21.75 15.02 0.81
N THR A 80 -20.99 16.08 0.53
CA THR A 80 -20.53 17.06 1.51
C THR A 80 -21.03 18.48 1.24
N TYR A 81 -21.21 19.26 2.31
CA TYR A 81 -21.62 20.67 2.24
C TYR A 81 -20.53 21.61 1.68
N ALA A 82 -19.26 21.20 1.74
CA ALA A 82 -18.10 21.98 1.31
C ALA A 82 -17.27 21.17 0.28
N PRO A 83 -17.78 21.03 -0.96
CA PRO A 83 -17.26 20.09 -1.96
C PRO A 83 -15.80 20.34 -2.31
N GLU A 84 -15.42 21.59 -2.57
CA GLU A 84 -14.06 21.93 -3.01
C GLU A 84 -13.01 21.60 -1.92
N MET A 85 -13.32 21.89 -0.65
CA MET A 85 -12.45 21.56 0.48
C MET A 85 -12.31 20.05 0.69
N CYS A 86 -13.42 19.32 0.56
CA CYS A 86 -13.40 17.87 0.70
C CYS A 86 -12.55 17.21 -0.39
N LYS A 87 -12.67 17.67 -1.65
CA LYS A 87 -11.81 17.21 -2.74
C LYS A 87 -10.34 17.45 -2.43
N LEU A 88 -10.00 18.63 -1.92
CA LEU A 88 -8.61 18.98 -1.59
C LEU A 88 -8.04 18.01 -0.54
N TYR A 89 -8.76 17.79 0.56
CA TYR A 89 -8.32 16.89 1.63
C TYR A 89 -8.20 15.44 1.17
N ALA A 90 -9.18 14.95 0.43
CA ALA A 90 -9.17 13.60 -0.12
C ALA A 90 -8.02 13.38 -1.11
N SER A 91 -7.83 14.34 -2.02
CA SER A 91 -6.77 14.32 -3.04
C SER A 91 -5.39 14.37 -2.40
N TYR A 92 -5.19 15.25 -1.42
CA TYR A 92 -3.96 15.35 -0.64
C TYR A 92 -3.63 14.02 0.06
N MET A 93 -4.59 13.45 0.80
CA MET A 93 -4.36 12.18 1.50
C MET A 93 -4.12 11.01 0.57
N PHE A 94 -4.76 11.01 -0.59
CA PHE A 94 -4.49 10.01 -1.62
C PHE A 94 -3.04 10.09 -2.11
N VAL A 95 -2.56 11.27 -2.47
CA VAL A 95 -1.16 11.45 -2.93
C VAL A 95 -0.17 11.07 -1.83
N VAL A 96 -0.38 11.53 -0.60
CA VAL A 96 0.44 11.15 0.56
C VAL A 96 0.44 9.62 0.73
N GLY A 97 -0.73 8.98 0.64
CA GLY A 97 -0.88 7.53 0.71
C GLY A 97 -0.09 6.79 -0.37
N VAL A 98 -0.18 7.24 -1.63
CA VAL A 98 0.56 6.66 -2.76
C VAL A 98 2.07 6.80 -2.57
N VAL A 99 2.55 7.97 -2.13
CA VAL A 99 3.98 8.22 -1.88
C VAL A 99 4.49 7.34 -0.75
N CYS A 100 3.78 7.26 0.38
CA CYS A 100 4.13 6.39 1.49
C CYS A 100 4.13 4.91 1.07
N PHE A 101 3.13 4.50 0.29
CA PHE A 101 3.02 3.14 -0.23
C PHE A 101 4.20 2.79 -1.13
N TRP A 102 4.62 3.70 -2.01
CA TRP A 102 5.80 3.51 -2.86
C TRP A 102 7.08 3.28 -2.05
N PHE A 103 7.30 4.07 -0.99
CA PHE A 103 8.45 3.87 -0.10
C PHE A 103 8.40 2.53 0.64
N LEU A 104 7.22 2.12 1.10
CA LEU A 104 7.03 0.80 1.73
C LEU A 104 7.28 -0.33 0.74
N LEU A 105 6.79 -0.22 -0.50
CA LEU A 105 6.98 -1.21 -1.55
C LEU A 105 8.46 -1.40 -1.87
N LYS A 106 9.25 -0.32 -1.87
CA LYS A 106 10.71 -0.37 -2.05
C LYS A 106 11.41 -1.12 -0.92
N GLU A 107 11.09 -0.84 0.35
CA GLU A 107 11.66 -1.55 1.50
C GLU A 107 11.24 -3.03 1.52
N PHE A 108 9.98 -3.29 1.18
CA PHE A 108 9.44 -4.64 1.05
C PHE A 108 10.14 -5.45 -0.05
N PHE A 109 10.39 -4.85 -1.21
CA PHE A 109 11.15 -5.48 -2.30
C PHE A 109 12.57 -5.85 -1.85
N VAL A 110 13.26 -4.97 -1.12
CA VAL A 110 14.59 -5.25 -0.56
C VAL A 110 14.53 -6.43 0.42
N TRP A 111 13.49 -6.49 1.26
CA TRP A 111 13.28 -7.59 2.20
C TRP A 111 13.08 -8.92 1.48
N VAL A 112 12.13 -9.00 0.54
CA VAL A 112 11.86 -10.23 -0.24
C VAL A 112 13.11 -10.67 -1.00
N ALA A 113 13.75 -9.77 -1.75
CA ALA A 113 14.93 -10.09 -2.56
C ALA A 113 16.09 -10.63 -1.70
N LYS A 114 16.32 -10.07 -0.51
CA LYS A 114 17.38 -10.55 0.39
C LYS A 114 17.10 -11.96 0.90
N TYR A 115 15.86 -12.25 1.30
CA TYR A 115 15.45 -13.59 1.73
C TYR A 115 15.58 -14.63 0.60
N THR A 116 15.21 -14.27 -0.63
CA THR A 116 15.36 -15.16 -1.80
C THR A 116 16.83 -15.39 -2.16
N LEU A 117 17.70 -14.39 -2.02
CA LEU A 117 19.12 -14.47 -2.38
C LEU A 117 20.00 -15.14 -1.33
N HIS A 118 19.64 -15.02 -0.04
CA HIS A 118 20.34 -15.59 1.12
C HIS A 118 19.37 -16.44 1.98
N PRO A 119 18.99 -17.66 1.54
CA PRO A 119 18.01 -18.49 2.23
C PRO A 119 18.45 -18.96 3.64
N ASN A 120 19.76 -18.92 3.95
CA ASN A 120 20.30 -19.36 5.25
C ASN A 120 20.13 -18.34 6.40
N VAL A 121 19.63 -17.12 6.14
CA VAL A 121 19.42 -16.10 7.18
C VAL A 121 18.12 -16.34 7.97
N GLY A 122 17.25 -17.24 7.49
CA GLY A 122 15.89 -17.45 8.01
C GLY A 122 15.68 -18.67 8.92
N LYS A 123 16.72 -19.25 9.55
CA LYS A 123 16.57 -20.44 10.43
C LYS A 123 15.71 -20.19 11.69
N ASN A 124 15.43 -18.94 12.05
CA ASN A 124 14.78 -18.60 13.33
C ASN A 124 13.30 -18.17 13.23
N VAL A 125 12.69 -18.16 12.04
CA VAL A 125 11.29 -17.72 11.91
C VAL A 125 10.35 -18.94 11.94
N ASN A 126 10.17 -19.51 13.14
CA ASN A 126 9.26 -20.62 13.41
C ASN A 126 7.83 -20.12 13.61
N PHE A 127 7.06 -19.98 12.53
CA PHE A 127 5.61 -19.84 12.63
C PHE A 127 4.95 -21.21 12.71
N LYS A 128 4.73 -21.70 13.94
CA LYS A 128 4.02 -22.96 14.24
C LYS A 128 2.64 -23.06 13.54
N ALA A 129 1.99 -21.92 13.26
CA ALA A 129 0.71 -21.86 12.54
C ALA A 129 0.84 -22.24 11.05
N LEU A 130 1.93 -21.85 10.38
CA LEU A 130 2.18 -22.16 8.96
C LEU A 130 2.75 -23.57 8.76
N GLU A 131 3.42 -24.14 9.76
CA GLU A 131 3.90 -25.53 9.72
C GLU A 131 2.76 -26.56 9.58
N LYS A 132 1.59 -26.29 10.18
CA LYS A 132 0.39 -27.12 9.98
C LYS A 132 -0.14 -27.04 8.54
N ILE A 133 -0.08 -25.85 7.92
CA ILE A 133 -0.58 -25.59 6.57
C ILE A 133 0.39 -26.11 5.49
N LYS A 134 1.68 -26.22 5.83
CA LYS A 134 2.75 -26.77 4.98
C LYS A 134 2.48 -28.19 4.46
N LYS A 135 1.61 -28.96 5.13
CA LYS A 135 1.19 -30.31 4.69
C LYS A 135 0.30 -30.30 3.42
N HIS A 136 -0.29 -29.18 3.03
CA HIS A 136 -1.16 -29.08 1.85
C HIS A 136 -0.80 -27.87 0.97
N PRO A 137 0.19 -27.99 0.06
CA PRO A 137 0.62 -26.86 -0.77
C PRO A 137 -0.50 -26.29 -1.66
N ILE A 138 -1.42 -27.16 -2.14
CA ILE A 138 -2.58 -26.74 -2.94
C ILE A 138 -3.55 -25.88 -2.12
N LYS A 139 -3.82 -26.26 -0.86
CA LYS A 139 -4.69 -25.48 0.04
C LYS A 139 -4.07 -24.13 0.39
N LEU A 140 -2.74 -24.07 0.54
CA LEU A 140 -2.01 -22.83 0.80
C LEU A 140 -2.08 -21.87 -0.39
N VAL A 141 -1.87 -22.38 -1.61
CA VAL A 141 -2.00 -21.58 -2.84
C VAL A 141 -3.43 -21.07 -3.01
N ALA A 142 -4.44 -21.94 -2.82
CA ALA A 142 -5.84 -21.52 -2.89
C ALA A 142 -6.18 -20.44 -1.85
N LEU A 143 -5.67 -20.55 -0.63
CA LEU A 143 -5.84 -19.53 0.41
C LEU A 143 -5.16 -18.20 0.05
N LEU A 144 -3.95 -18.23 -0.52
CA LEU A 144 -3.28 -17.02 -1.00
C LEU A 144 -4.07 -16.33 -2.13
N ILE A 145 -4.60 -17.12 -3.08
CA ILE A 145 -5.44 -16.60 -4.17
C ILE A 145 -6.73 -15.99 -3.61
N PHE A 146 -7.39 -16.67 -2.66
CA PHE A 146 -8.59 -16.16 -2.03
C PHE A 146 -8.34 -14.83 -1.31
N VAL A 147 -7.27 -14.75 -0.52
CA VAL A 147 -6.89 -13.51 0.18
C VAL A 147 -6.53 -12.41 -0.83
N TYR A 148 -5.87 -12.75 -1.93
CA TYR A 148 -5.56 -11.80 -2.99
C TYR A 148 -6.81 -11.18 -3.60
N ILE A 149 -7.81 -12.01 -3.95
CA ILE A 149 -9.10 -11.55 -4.48
C ILE A 149 -9.81 -10.68 -3.44
N ALA A 150 -9.81 -11.07 -2.17
CA ALA A 150 -10.42 -10.29 -1.09
C ALA A 150 -9.76 -8.91 -0.92
N CYS A 151 -8.43 -8.82 -1.02
CA CYS A 151 -7.70 -7.54 -0.96
C CYS A 151 -7.99 -6.66 -2.18
N LEU A 152 -8.04 -7.22 -3.39
CA LEU A 152 -8.41 -6.47 -4.60
C LEU A 152 -9.85 -5.94 -4.51
N TRP A 153 -10.76 -6.78 -4.02
CA TRP A 153 -12.14 -6.39 -3.79
C TRP A 153 -12.25 -5.28 -2.74
N GLY A 154 -11.48 -5.38 -1.65
CA GLY A 154 -11.36 -4.32 -0.66
C GLY A 154 -10.88 -3.00 -1.26
N LEU A 155 -9.75 -3.01 -1.99
CA LEU A 155 -9.23 -1.81 -2.68
C LEU A 155 -10.25 -1.22 -3.66
N TRP A 156 -10.97 -2.07 -4.40
CA TRP A 156 -12.03 -1.63 -5.31
C TRP A 156 -13.20 -0.99 -4.56
N LEU A 157 -13.66 -1.55 -3.44
CA LEU A 157 -14.68 -0.94 -2.58
C LEU A 157 -14.26 0.44 -2.07
N PHE A 158 -12.98 0.60 -1.69
CA PHE A 158 -12.46 1.88 -1.21
C PHE A 158 -12.34 2.92 -2.34
N LEU A 159 -11.85 2.53 -3.53
CA LEU A 159 -11.67 3.41 -4.69
C LEU A 159 -12.98 3.76 -5.40
N SER A 160 -13.95 2.85 -5.40
CA SER A 160 -15.29 3.09 -5.95
C SER A 160 -16.11 4.05 -5.07
N GLY A 161 -15.73 4.18 -3.80
CA GLY A 161 -16.47 4.99 -2.84
C GLY A 161 -17.74 4.34 -2.32
N TRP A 162 -17.95 3.05 -2.56
CA TRP A 162 -19.18 2.32 -2.18
C TRP A 162 -19.53 2.44 -0.70
N THR A 163 -18.51 2.49 0.16
CA THR A 163 -18.66 2.61 1.62
C THR A 163 -19.03 4.02 2.09
N ILE A 164 -18.88 5.03 1.23
CA ILE A 164 -19.15 6.43 1.58
C ILE A 164 -20.66 6.62 1.70
N GLY A 165 -21.13 6.90 2.91
CA GLY A 165 -22.56 7.04 3.20
C GLY A 165 -23.29 5.72 3.43
N HIS A 166 -22.56 4.63 3.68
CA HIS A 166 -23.16 3.44 4.29
C HIS A 166 -23.22 3.58 5.82
N SER A 167 -22.28 4.33 6.40
CA SER A 167 -22.20 4.68 7.81
C SER A 167 -22.74 6.10 8.07
N LYS A 168 -23.88 6.49 7.46
CA LYS A 168 -24.43 7.84 7.68
C LYS A 168 -24.76 8.00 9.17
N TYR A 169 -24.27 9.08 9.77
CA TYR A 169 -24.63 9.46 11.14
C TYR A 169 -26.03 10.11 11.20
N ARG A 170 -26.54 10.58 10.05
CA ARG A 170 -27.84 11.26 9.91
C ARG A 170 -28.63 10.76 8.71
N SER A 171 -29.94 10.73 8.88
CA SER A 171 -30.96 10.30 7.90
C SER A 171 -31.26 11.35 6.81
N SER A 172 -30.27 12.14 6.39
CA SER A 172 -30.45 13.10 5.27
C SER A 172 -29.89 12.53 3.97
N ASP A 173 -30.64 12.70 2.88
CA ASP A 173 -30.36 12.07 1.59
C ASP A 173 -29.52 12.92 0.63
N GLU A 174 -29.50 14.24 0.79
CA GLU A 174 -28.75 15.13 -0.12
C GLU A 174 -27.28 15.32 0.28
N TYR A 175 -27.02 15.72 1.53
CA TYR A 175 -25.68 15.84 2.09
C TYR A 175 -25.71 15.24 3.50
N PHE A 176 -24.69 14.49 3.91
CA PHE A 176 -24.62 13.98 5.30
C PHE A 176 -23.31 14.29 6.00
N ILE A 177 -22.33 14.82 5.28
CA ILE A 177 -21.12 15.39 5.85
C ILE A 177 -21.40 16.88 5.99
N TYR A 178 -21.58 17.37 7.21
CA TYR A 178 -21.99 18.74 7.52
C TYR A 178 -20.94 19.54 8.30
N THR A 179 -20.02 18.85 8.95
CA THR A 179 -18.97 19.50 9.76
C THR A 179 -17.59 19.18 9.18
N ILE A 180 -16.65 20.11 9.33
CA ILE A 180 -15.23 19.90 8.95
C ILE A 180 -14.67 18.64 9.63
N SER A 181 -15.02 18.40 10.90
CA SER A 181 -14.61 17.22 11.64
C SER A 181 -15.13 15.91 11.04
N GLU A 182 -16.39 15.88 10.60
CA GLU A 182 -16.98 14.73 9.91
C GLU A 182 -16.28 14.50 8.57
N MET A 183 -16.01 15.56 7.82
CA MET A 183 -15.30 15.49 6.55
C MET A 183 -13.90 14.91 6.71
N LEU A 184 -13.14 15.40 7.69
CA LEU A 184 -11.81 14.87 8.02
C LEU A 184 -11.89 13.42 8.48
N TYR A 185 -12.89 13.06 9.28
CA TYR A 185 -13.12 11.67 9.68
C TYR A 185 -13.33 10.76 8.47
N TYR A 186 -14.20 11.13 7.53
CA TYR A 186 -14.43 10.33 6.32
C TYR A 186 -13.20 10.24 5.43
N VAL A 187 -12.45 11.33 5.25
CA VAL A 187 -11.22 11.34 4.47
C VAL A 187 -10.16 10.43 5.10
N ILE A 188 -9.92 10.57 6.41
CA ILE A 188 -8.93 9.76 7.14
C ILE A 188 -9.36 8.29 7.18
N TRP A 189 -10.65 8.02 7.41
CA TRP A 189 -11.18 6.65 7.41
C TRP A 189 -11.04 6.01 6.03
N GLN A 190 -11.53 6.65 4.98
CA GLN A 190 -11.56 6.08 3.63
C GLN A 190 -10.14 5.92 3.04
N MET A 191 -9.32 6.96 3.12
CA MET A 191 -7.96 6.94 2.55
C MET A 191 -6.97 6.20 3.46
N GLY A 192 -7.14 6.29 4.79
CA GLY A 192 -6.35 5.53 5.75
C GLY A 192 -6.63 4.04 5.67
N ALA A 193 -7.90 3.62 5.59
CA ALA A 193 -8.26 2.22 5.45
C ALA A 193 -7.69 1.62 4.15
N MET A 194 -7.73 2.35 3.03
CA MET A 194 -7.08 1.94 1.79
C MET A 194 -5.58 1.67 2.00
N PHE A 195 -4.89 2.57 2.68
CA PHE A 195 -3.46 2.42 2.99
C PHE A 195 -3.17 1.18 3.85
N PHE A 196 -3.97 0.92 4.88
CA PHE A 196 -3.83 -0.27 5.72
C PHE A 196 -4.11 -1.58 4.97
N VAL A 197 -5.15 -1.61 4.13
CA VAL A 197 -5.45 -2.77 3.27
C VAL A 197 -4.29 -3.04 2.31
N ALA A 198 -3.70 -2.00 1.73
CA ALA A 198 -2.55 -2.13 0.85
C ALA A 198 -1.30 -2.69 1.58
N ILE A 199 -1.06 -2.27 2.82
CA ILE A 199 0.02 -2.83 3.67
C ILE A 199 -0.23 -4.31 3.98
N ALA A 200 -1.44 -4.64 4.43
CA ALA A 200 -1.81 -6.02 4.75
C ALA A 200 -1.63 -6.94 3.53
N TRP A 201 -2.06 -6.48 2.35
CA TRP A 201 -1.89 -7.18 1.09
C TRP A 201 -0.41 -7.44 0.75
N MET A 202 0.46 -6.43 0.88
CA MET A 202 1.90 -6.61 0.67
C MET A 202 2.47 -7.67 1.60
N ILE A 203 2.18 -7.59 2.91
CA ILE A 203 2.69 -8.54 3.90
C ILE A 203 2.32 -9.97 3.53
N ILE A 204 1.04 -10.21 3.21
CA ILE A 204 0.53 -11.55 2.88
C ILE A 204 1.18 -12.08 1.60
N LEU A 205 1.30 -11.25 0.56
CA LEU A 205 1.96 -11.64 -0.69
C LEU A 205 3.42 -12.01 -0.49
N GLY A 206 4.16 -11.26 0.32
CA GLY A 206 5.58 -11.53 0.58
C GLY A 206 5.78 -12.82 1.33
N PHE A 207 4.98 -13.05 2.37
CA PHE A 207 5.04 -14.29 3.13
C PHE A 207 4.64 -15.48 2.27
N GLY A 208 3.54 -15.38 1.52
CA GLY A 208 3.10 -16.42 0.59
C GLY A 208 4.17 -16.76 -0.44
N TYR A 209 4.79 -15.73 -1.05
CA TYR A 209 5.88 -15.90 -2.00
C TYR A 209 7.10 -16.59 -1.38
N LEU A 210 7.53 -16.16 -0.19
CA LEU A 210 8.71 -16.74 0.47
C LEU A 210 8.48 -18.20 0.88
N GLU A 211 7.29 -18.56 1.35
CA GLU A 211 6.96 -19.96 1.68
C GLU A 211 6.92 -20.85 0.43
N MET A 212 6.31 -20.38 -0.66
CA MET A 212 6.34 -21.08 -1.93
C MET A 212 7.77 -21.26 -2.45
N TYR A 213 8.59 -20.20 -2.37
CA TYR A 213 10.00 -20.26 -2.77
C TYR A 213 10.79 -21.30 -1.97
N LYS A 214 10.62 -21.36 -0.64
CA LYS A 214 11.24 -22.38 0.21
C LYS A 214 10.80 -23.79 -0.17
N TYR A 215 9.50 -23.99 -0.46
CA TYR A 215 8.98 -25.29 -0.88
C TYR A 215 9.62 -25.77 -2.19
N TYR A 216 9.69 -24.90 -3.21
CA TYR A 216 10.36 -25.22 -4.48
C TYR A 216 11.84 -25.53 -4.31
N MET A 217 12.57 -24.75 -3.51
CA MET A 217 14.00 -24.98 -3.25
C MET A 217 14.24 -26.30 -2.50
N LYS A 218 13.37 -26.67 -1.56
CA LYS A 218 13.46 -27.97 -0.85
C LYS A 218 13.22 -29.15 -1.81
N ARG A 219 12.24 -29.04 -2.71
CA ARG A 219 11.94 -30.09 -3.70
C ARG A 219 13.10 -30.27 -4.70
N LYS A 220 13.73 -29.17 -5.13
CA LYS A 220 14.89 -29.18 -6.03
C LYS A 220 16.15 -29.80 -5.41
N ASN A 221 16.33 -29.68 -4.09
CA ASN A 221 17.50 -30.25 -3.41
C ASN A 221 17.31 -31.73 -3.01
N ASN A 222 16.06 -32.22 -3.02
CA ASN A 222 15.71 -33.58 -2.58
C ASN A 222 15.39 -34.54 -3.74
N GLY A 223 15.42 -34.07 -4.99
CA GLY A 223 15.27 -34.88 -6.21
C GLY A 223 16.43 -34.61 -7.14
#